data_AF-H0F155-F1
#
_entry.id   AF-H0F155-F1
#
_cell.length_a   1.000
_cell.length_b   1.000
_cell.length_c   1.000
_cell.angle_alpha   90.00
_cell.angle_beta   90.00
_cell.angle_gamma   90.00
#
_symmetry.space_group_name_H-M   'P 1'
#
loop_
_entity.id
_entity.type
_entity.pdbx_description
1 polymer ?
#
loop_
_entity_poly.entity_id
_entity_poly.type
_entity_poly.pdbx_seq_one_letter_code
_entity_poly.pdbx_strand_id
1 'polypeptide(L)'
;MYSWKETFELCAENRRWIENELKSGPAVTCTRSFIILPLRYGAVGGAEISRNQLPPLPVNAADPYKVGMLSESSYALRPLRQGFLYVLIKRKQKPYEWHSQYRVSEISTLTYIDADKPWEPPASAGAGGSTRLAWSLKIFDVDGIDDLRFLFSPVPLTSAVRDKYRTQESHRQTMRSVN
;
A
#
# COMPACT_ATOMS: atom_id res chain seq x y z
N MET A 1 -12.28 -11.39 51.45
CA MET A 1 -11.66 -10.21 50.80
C MET A 1 -10.47 -10.76 50.05
N TYR A 2 -10.58 -10.95 48.73
CA TYR A 2 -9.54 -11.65 47.95
C TYR A 2 -8.24 -10.84 47.95
N SER A 3 -7.12 -11.53 48.12
CA SER A 3 -5.79 -10.92 48.05
C SER A 3 -5.55 -10.40 46.63
N TRP A 4 -4.85 -9.26 46.50
CA TRP A 4 -4.45 -8.72 45.20
C TRP A 4 -3.69 -9.76 44.37
N LYS A 5 -2.93 -10.64 45.03
CA LYS A 5 -2.18 -11.72 44.39
C LYS A 5 -3.09 -12.77 43.77
N GLU A 6 -4.14 -13.19 44.49
CA GLU A 6 -5.16 -14.13 43.99
C GLU A 6 -5.93 -13.52 42.80
N THR A 7 -6.16 -12.21 42.83
CA THR A 7 -6.83 -11.50 41.74
C THR A 7 -5.98 -11.49 40.47
N PHE A 8 -4.67 -11.24 40.59
CA PHE A 8 -3.77 -11.29 39.44
C PHE A 8 -3.58 -12.71 38.88
N GLU A 9 -3.55 -13.71 39.74
CA GLU A 9 -3.48 -15.13 39.34
C GLU A 9 -4.76 -15.55 38.59
N LEU A 10 -5.94 -15.18 39.08
CA LEU A 10 -7.22 -15.39 38.40
C LEU A 10 -7.30 -14.66 37.05
N CYS A 11 -6.76 -13.44 36.96
CA CYS A 11 -6.68 -12.72 35.69
C CYS A 11 -5.73 -13.38 34.68
N ALA A 12 -4.63 -13.97 35.15
CA ALA A 12 -3.68 -14.69 34.30
C ALA A 12 -4.27 -16.02 33.80
N GLU A 13 -4.99 -16.75 34.64
CA GLU A 13 -5.73 -17.95 34.26
C GLU A 13 -6.84 -17.64 33.25
N ASN A 14 -7.66 -16.62 33.51
CA ASN A 14 -8.71 -16.20 32.57
C ASN A 14 -8.13 -15.80 31.20
N ARG A 15 -6.97 -15.12 31.17
CA ARG A 15 -6.30 -14.77 29.91
C ARG A 15 -5.85 -16.00 29.14
N ARG A 16 -5.26 -16.99 29.82
CA ARG A 16 -4.85 -18.26 29.19
C ARG A 16 -6.05 -19.04 28.66
N TRP A 17 -7.16 -19.03 29.40
CA TRP A 17 -8.40 -19.67 28.99
C TRP A 17 -8.96 -19.01 27.73
N ILE A 18 -9.10 -17.67 27.74
CA ILE A 18 -9.52 -16.86 26.59
C ILE A 18 -8.60 -17.07 25.37
N GLU A 19 -7.28 -17.08 25.56
CA GLU A 19 -6.32 -17.29 24.46
C GLU A 19 -6.36 -18.71 23.87
N ASN A 20 -6.73 -19.72 24.66
CA ASN A 20 -6.88 -21.09 24.17
C ASN A 20 -8.24 -21.30 23.48
N GLU A 21 -9.33 -20.73 23.99
CA GLU A 21 -10.66 -20.78 23.36
C GLU A 21 -10.72 -19.95 22.05
N LEU A 22 -10.13 -18.75 22.02
CA LEU A 22 -10.16 -17.86 20.83
C LEU A 22 -9.21 -18.28 19.70
N LYS A 23 -8.28 -19.22 19.92
CA LYS A 23 -7.42 -19.74 18.84
C LYS A 23 -8.18 -20.61 17.83
N SER A 24 -9.37 -21.10 18.18
CA SER A 24 -10.17 -22.00 17.32
C SER A 24 -11.47 -21.39 16.78
N GLY A 25 -11.78 -20.14 17.11
CA GLY A 25 -12.87 -19.36 16.50
C GLY A 25 -12.33 -18.27 15.58
N PRO A 26 -13.15 -17.67 14.70
CA PRO A 26 -12.70 -16.50 13.94
C PRO A 26 -12.46 -15.40 14.96
N ALA A 27 -11.20 -15.21 15.36
CA ALA A 27 -10.78 -14.01 16.05
C ALA A 27 -11.09 -12.86 15.07
N VAL A 28 -12.23 -12.20 15.28
CA VAL A 28 -12.56 -10.96 14.60
C VAL A 28 -11.62 -9.92 15.21
N THR A 29 -10.36 -9.98 14.78
CA THR A 29 -9.51 -8.82 14.79
C THR A 29 -10.22 -7.86 13.84
N CYS A 30 -10.90 -6.87 14.40
CA CYS A 30 -11.48 -5.74 13.67
C CYS A 30 -10.37 -4.89 13.04
N THR A 31 -9.37 -5.53 12.42
CA THR A 31 -8.31 -4.88 11.69
C THR A 31 -8.92 -4.40 10.39
N ARG A 32 -9.52 -3.20 10.46
CA ARG A 32 -9.93 -2.44 9.29
C ARG A 32 -8.75 -2.40 8.34
N SER A 33 -8.99 -2.89 7.14
CA SER A 33 -8.00 -2.96 6.08
C SER A 33 -8.54 -2.28 4.85
N PHE A 34 -7.69 -1.55 4.16
CA PHE A 34 -8.02 -1.03 2.83
C PHE A 34 -7.23 -1.79 1.79
N ILE A 35 -7.90 -2.04 0.67
CA ILE A 35 -7.32 -2.62 -0.53
C ILE A 35 -7.08 -1.47 -1.48
N ILE A 36 -5.82 -1.29 -1.87
CA ILE A 36 -5.38 -0.23 -2.75
C ILE A 36 -5.06 -0.86 -4.09
N LEU A 37 -5.73 -0.37 -5.13
CA LEU A 37 -5.41 -0.66 -6.52
C LEU A 37 -4.53 0.48 -7.05
N PRO A 38 -3.20 0.29 -7.15
CA PRO A 38 -2.33 1.35 -7.64
C PRO A 38 -2.52 1.49 -9.15
N LEU A 39 -2.95 2.70 -9.55
CA LEU A 39 -3.21 3.07 -10.93
C LEU A 39 -2.37 4.29 -11.30
N ARG A 40 -2.33 4.59 -12.59
CA ARG A 40 -1.83 5.85 -13.13
C ARG A 40 -2.86 6.45 -14.07
N TYR A 41 -2.68 7.71 -14.43
CA TYR A 41 -3.41 8.33 -15.53
C TYR A 41 -2.56 8.33 -16.81
N GLY A 42 -3.21 8.53 -17.95
CA GLY A 42 -2.55 8.83 -19.21
C GLY A 42 -3.46 9.66 -20.11
N ALA A 43 -2.87 10.46 -20.99
CA ALA A 43 -3.61 11.12 -22.06
C ALA A 43 -3.92 10.12 -23.17
N VAL A 44 -5.18 10.06 -23.58
CA VAL A 44 -5.69 9.21 -24.65
C VAL A 44 -6.20 10.12 -25.76
N GLY A 45 -5.52 10.09 -26.90
CA GLY A 45 -5.99 10.75 -28.13
C GLY A 45 -6.98 9.88 -28.88
N GLY A 46 -7.59 10.44 -29.92
CA GLY A 46 -8.50 9.74 -30.82
C GLY A 46 -9.73 10.57 -31.17
N ALA A 47 -10.65 9.95 -31.92
CA ALA A 47 -11.91 10.58 -32.29
C ALA A 47 -12.69 11.02 -31.04
N GLU A 48 -13.34 12.19 -31.13
CA GLU A 48 -14.10 12.79 -30.02
C GLU A 48 -15.16 11.83 -29.45
N ILE A 49 -15.84 11.08 -30.33
CA ILE A 49 -16.85 10.08 -29.95
C ILE A 49 -16.27 9.04 -28.98
N SER A 50 -15.09 8.49 -29.29
CA SER A 50 -14.42 7.51 -28.42
C SER A 50 -13.88 8.13 -27.14
N ARG A 51 -13.44 9.39 -27.20
CA ARG A 51 -12.99 10.12 -26.00
C ARG A 51 -14.14 10.40 -25.02
N ASN A 52 -15.33 10.69 -25.54
CA ASN A 52 -16.53 10.92 -24.72
C ASN A 52 -17.08 9.64 -24.06
N GLN A 53 -16.62 8.46 -24.49
CA GLN A 53 -16.94 7.17 -23.85
C GLN A 53 -16.00 6.82 -22.69
N LEU A 54 -14.92 7.57 -22.48
CA LEU A 54 -13.99 7.29 -21.38
C LEU A 54 -14.66 7.62 -20.04
N PRO A 55 -14.51 6.74 -19.02
CA PRO A 55 -15.03 7.04 -17.71
C PRO A 55 -14.32 8.27 -17.12
N PRO A 56 -15.04 9.17 -16.43
CA PRO A 56 -14.43 10.31 -15.78
C PRO A 56 -13.43 9.84 -14.71
N LEU A 57 -12.36 10.61 -14.51
CA LEU A 57 -11.43 10.32 -13.43
C LEU A 57 -12.14 10.53 -12.08
N PRO A 58 -11.93 9.62 -11.10
CA PRO A 58 -12.46 9.83 -9.77
C PRO A 58 -11.75 11.04 -9.13
N VAL A 59 -12.43 11.69 -8.18
CA VAL A 59 -11.98 12.96 -7.57
C VAL A 59 -10.57 12.83 -6.98
N ASN A 60 -10.26 11.69 -6.36
CA ASN A 60 -8.96 11.37 -5.78
C ASN A 60 -7.87 11.04 -6.82
N ALA A 61 -8.16 11.09 -8.12
CA ALA A 61 -7.22 10.93 -9.22
C ALA A 61 -7.29 12.10 -10.23
N ALA A 62 -7.98 13.19 -9.89
CA ALA A 62 -8.24 14.33 -10.78
C ALA A 62 -7.09 15.34 -10.88
N ASP A 63 -5.94 15.10 -10.24
CA ASP A 63 -4.76 15.99 -10.31
C ASP A 63 -4.24 16.31 -11.72
N PRO A 64 -4.36 15.43 -12.74
CA PRO A 64 -3.97 15.79 -14.10
C PRO A 64 -4.70 17.02 -14.62
N TYR A 65 -5.95 17.23 -14.24
CA TYR A 65 -6.71 18.41 -14.63
C TYR A 65 -6.18 19.71 -14.00
N LYS A 66 -5.41 19.62 -12.91
CA LYS A 66 -4.71 20.78 -12.32
C LYS A 66 -3.52 21.23 -13.16
N VAL A 67 -2.94 20.33 -13.95
CA VAL A 67 -1.82 20.63 -14.85
C VAL A 67 -2.34 21.31 -16.12
N GLY A 68 -3.49 20.88 -16.63
CA GLY A 68 -4.19 21.54 -17.73
C GLY A 68 -5.32 20.70 -18.32
N MET A 69 -6.29 21.34 -18.95
CA MET A 69 -7.29 20.65 -19.75
C MET A 69 -6.71 20.31 -21.13
N LEU A 70 -7.03 19.12 -21.63
CA LEU A 70 -6.61 18.65 -22.93
C LEU A 70 -7.71 18.93 -23.96
N SER A 71 -7.35 19.51 -25.10
CA SER A 71 -8.29 19.81 -26.20
C SER A 71 -8.47 18.61 -27.14
N GLU A 72 -7.36 18.01 -27.58
CA GLU A 72 -7.32 16.92 -28.56
C GLU A 72 -7.20 15.52 -27.94
N SER A 73 -7.11 15.44 -26.62
CA SER A 73 -7.05 14.18 -25.87
C SER A 73 -7.88 14.25 -24.59
N SER A 74 -8.07 13.11 -23.93
CA SER A 74 -8.75 13.01 -22.64
C SER A 74 -7.91 12.19 -21.67
N TYR A 75 -7.96 12.51 -20.37
CA TYR A 75 -7.29 11.69 -19.37
C TYR A 75 -8.10 10.43 -19.06
N ALA A 76 -7.42 9.29 -18.96
CA ALA A 76 -8.02 8.02 -18.54
C ALA A 76 -7.13 7.30 -17.53
N LEU A 77 -7.75 6.50 -16.66
CA LEU A 77 -7.02 5.59 -15.77
C LEU A 77 -6.40 4.46 -16.57
N ARG A 78 -5.19 4.08 -16.18
CA ARG A 78 -4.43 2.97 -16.75
C ARG A 78 -3.75 2.17 -15.63
N PRO A 79 -3.54 0.87 -15.85
CA PRO A 79 -2.67 0.07 -15.00
C PRO A 79 -1.25 0.64 -14.95
N LEU A 80 -0.55 0.42 -13.83
CA LEU A 80 0.85 0.85 -13.67
C LEU A 80 1.75 0.22 -14.75
N ARG A 81 2.79 0.95 -15.18
CA ARG A 81 3.83 0.37 -16.05
C ARG A 81 4.71 -0.58 -15.25
N GLN A 82 5.39 -1.46 -15.97
CA GLN A 82 6.52 -2.21 -15.43
C GLN A 82 7.50 -1.27 -14.72
N GLY A 83 7.96 -1.68 -13.53
CA GLY A 83 8.81 -0.85 -12.68
C GLY A 83 8.73 -1.28 -11.22
N PHE A 84 8.84 -0.31 -10.31
CA PHE A 84 8.92 -0.52 -8.88
C PHE A 84 7.97 0.42 -8.14
N LEU A 85 7.18 -0.12 -7.23
CA LEU A 85 6.24 0.61 -6.38
C LEU A 85 6.71 0.52 -4.93
N TYR A 86 6.89 1.67 -4.29
CA TYR A 86 7.31 1.78 -2.90
C TYR A 86 6.18 2.39 -2.06
N VAL A 87 5.95 1.80 -0.88
CA VAL A 87 4.93 2.25 0.07
C VAL A 87 5.62 2.74 1.34
N LEU A 88 5.52 4.04 1.60
CA LEU A 88 6.01 4.67 2.82
C LEU A 88 4.84 4.92 3.76
N ILE A 89 4.97 4.50 5.01
CA ILE A 89 3.92 4.62 6.02
C ILE A 89 4.45 5.42 7.21
N LYS A 90 3.60 6.28 7.77
CA LYS A 90 3.78 6.85 9.10
C LYS A 90 2.64 6.36 9.97
N ARG A 91 2.98 5.62 11.02
CA ARG A 91 2.00 5.22 12.04
C ARG A 91 2.04 6.20 13.22
N LYS A 92 0.96 6.25 13.99
CA LYS A 92 0.86 7.07 15.20
C LYS A 92 2.08 6.88 16.08
N GLN A 93 2.71 8.01 16.45
CA GLN A 93 3.89 8.05 17.32
C GLN A 93 5.13 7.30 16.78
N LYS A 94 5.14 6.92 15.50
CA LYS A 94 6.29 6.29 14.83
C LYS A 94 6.85 7.20 13.74
N PRO A 95 8.17 7.12 13.46
CA PRO A 95 8.75 7.77 12.29
C PRO A 95 8.22 7.14 10.99
N TYR A 96 8.49 7.79 9.86
CA TYR A 96 8.24 7.18 8.56
C TYR A 96 9.09 5.92 8.39
N GLU A 97 8.46 4.86 7.89
CA GLU A 97 9.08 3.58 7.61
C GLU A 97 8.61 3.06 6.25
N TRP A 98 9.47 2.30 5.57
CA TRP A 98 9.07 1.62 4.37
C TRP A 98 8.22 0.40 4.73
N HIS A 99 6.93 0.45 4.40
CA HIS A 99 6.00 -0.64 4.68
C HIS A 99 6.24 -1.84 3.77
N SER A 100 6.29 -1.59 2.46
CA SER A 100 6.48 -2.64 1.45
C SER A 100 7.02 -2.07 0.15
N GLN A 101 7.66 -2.94 -0.63
CA GLN A 101 8.16 -2.64 -1.96
C GLN A 101 7.71 -3.75 -2.92
N TYR A 102 7.32 -3.35 -4.12
CA TYR A 102 6.83 -4.25 -5.15
C TYR A 102 7.53 -4.04 -6.47
N ARG A 103 7.85 -5.12 -7.16
CA ARG A 103 8.09 -5.10 -8.61
C ARG A 103 6.74 -5.17 -9.32
N VAL A 104 6.54 -4.29 -10.28
CA VAL A 104 5.35 -4.22 -11.14
C VAL A 104 5.69 -4.90 -12.47
N SER A 105 4.87 -5.86 -12.88
CA SER A 105 5.01 -6.55 -14.17
C SER A 105 4.43 -5.74 -15.34
N GLU A 106 4.60 -6.24 -16.57
CA GLU A 106 4.01 -5.66 -17.77
C GLU A 106 2.46 -5.66 -17.75
N ILE A 107 1.87 -6.64 -17.07
CA ILE A 107 0.42 -6.75 -16.87
C ILE A 107 -0.04 -6.13 -15.53
N SER A 108 0.82 -5.31 -14.92
CA SER A 108 0.57 -4.56 -13.69
C SER A 108 0.28 -5.39 -12.45
N THR A 109 0.76 -6.64 -12.43
CA THR A 109 0.76 -7.43 -11.20
C THR A 109 1.89 -6.98 -10.29
N LEU A 110 1.61 -6.99 -8.99
CA LEU A 110 2.52 -6.61 -7.93
C LEU A 110 3.14 -7.86 -7.33
N THR A 111 4.47 -7.87 -7.28
CA THR A 111 5.23 -8.93 -6.63
C THR A 111 6.08 -8.29 -5.55
N TYR A 112 5.93 -8.77 -4.31
CA TYR A 112 6.75 -8.30 -3.20
C TYR A 112 8.24 -8.59 -3.48
N ILE A 113 9.11 -7.64 -3.13
CA ILE A 113 10.56 -7.77 -3.31
C ILE A 113 11.31 -7.29 -2.08
N ASP A 114 12.53 -7.78 -1.92
CA ASP A 114 13.52 -7.14 -1.05
C ASP A 114 14.03 -5.85 -1.74
N ALA A 115 13.98 -4.74 -1.01
CA ALA A 115 14.42 -3.46 -1.51
C ALA A 115 15.94 -3.42 -1.76
N ASP A 116 16.75 -4.15 -0.99
CA ASP A 116 18.20 -4.18 -1.16
C ASP A 116 18.64 -5.05 -2.33
N LYS A 117 17.78 -5.99 -2.72
CA LYS A 117 18.01 -6.91 -3.82
C LYS A 117 16.84 -6.93 -4.79
N PRO A 118 16.53 -5.79 -5.42
CA PRO A 118 15.33 -5.63 -6.24
C PRO A 118 15.37 -6.46 -7.52
N TRP A 119 16.53 -7.02 -7.87
CA TRP A 119 16.80 -7.87 -9.03
C TRP A 119 16.45 -9.33 -8.77
N GLU A 120 16.59 -9.78 -7.53
CA GLU A 120 16.41 -11.18 -7.17
C GLU A 120 14.96 -11.61 -7.45
N PRO A 121 14.77 -12.85 -7.92
CA PRO A 121 13.44 -13.40 -8.03
C PRO A 121 12.78 -13.39 -6.65
N PRO A 122 11.48 -13.08 -6.57
CA PRO A 122 10.75 -13.14 -5.32
C PRO A 122 10.93 -14.53 -4.71
N ALA A 123 11.22 -14.60 -3.42
CA ALA A 123 11.25 -15.88 -2.72
C ALA A 123 9.91 -16.59 -2.99
N SER A 124 9.97 -17.83 -3.47
CA SER A 124 8.77 -18.65 -3.61
C SER A 124 8.13 -18.72 -2.23
N ALA A 125 6.97 -18.09 -2.09
CA ALA A 125 6.31 -18.02 -0.80
C ALA A 125 6.13 -19.46 -0.29
N GLY A 126 6.74 -19.75 0.86
CA GLY A 126 6.69 -21.07 1.49
C GLY A 126 5.24 -21.51 1.70
N ALA A 127 5.04 -22.83 1.80
CA ALA A 127 3.73 -23.48 1.96
C ALA A 127 2.80 -22.69 2.92
N GLY A 128 1.85 -21.95 2.34
CA GLY A 128 0.88 -21.10 3.07
C GLY A 128 0.79 -19.66 2.56
N GLY A 129 1.84 -19.11 1.95
CA GLY A 129 1.78 -17.84 1.23
C GLY A 129 1.58 -18.11 -0.25
N SER A 130 0.43 -17.76 -0.81
CA SER A 130 0.30 -17.83 -2.26
C SER A 130 1.18 -16.75 -2.88
N THR A 131 2.07 -17.11 -3.82
CA THR A 131 2.64 -16.22 -4.85
C THR A 131 1.51 -15.77 -5.78
N ARG A 132 0.49 -15.14 -5.20
CA ARG A 132 -0.71 -14.73 -5.90
C ARG A 132 -0.33 -13.48 -6.67
N LEU A 133 -0.46 -13.53 -7.99
CA LEU A 133 -0.49 -12.35 -8.84
C LEU A 133 -1.52 -11.39 -8.22
N ALA A 134 -1.02 -10.33 -7.58
CA ALA A 134 -1.84 -9.39 -6.85
C ALA A 134 -1.87 -8.09 -7.64
N TRP A 135 -3.02 -7.69 -8.16
CA TRP A 135 -3.18 -6.36 -8.76
C TRP A 135 -3.34 -5.27 -7.71
N SER A 136 -3.64 -5.66 -6.48
CA SER A 136 -3.86 -4.76 -5.35
C SER A 136 -3.00 -5.14 -4.16
N LEU A 137 -2.75 -4.15 -3.30
CA LEU A 137 -2.06 -4.33 -2.03
C LEU A 137 -3.03 -4.05 -0.89
N LYS A 138 -2.87 -4.78 0.21
CA LYS A 138 -3.72 -4.66 1.40
C LYS A 138 -2.91 -4.04 2.53
N ILE A 139 -3.44 -2.98 3.12
CA ILE A 139 -2.86 -2.31 4.28
C ILE A 139 -3.75 -2.61 5.49
N PHE A 140 -3.13 -3.02 6.58
CA PHE A 140 -3.79 -3.37 7.85
C PHE A 140 -3.60 -2.27 8.90
N ASP A 141 -4.47 -2.30 9.91
CA ASP A 141 -4.46 -1.39 11.06
C ASP A 141 -4.52 0.08 10.64
N VAL A 142 -5.53 0.42 9.83
CA VAL A 142 -5.62 1.74 9.22
C VAL A 142 -5.80 2.85 10.26
N ASP A 143 -6.51 2.58 11.36
CA ASP A 143 -6.76 3.57 12.42
C ASP A 143 -5.45 4.06 13.10
N GLY A 144 -4.35 3.31 12.93
CA GLY A 144 -3.01 3.65 13.41
C GLY A 144 -2.13 4.37 12.39
N ILE A 145 -2.64 4.72 11.20
CA ILE A 145 -1.88 5.37 10.13
C ILE A 145 -2.13 6.88 10.17
N ASP A 146 -1.05 7.65 10.28
CA ASP A 146 -1.09 9.12 10.22
C ASP A 146 -0.85 9.63 8.79
N ASP A 147 -0.06 8.91 7.99
CA ASP A 147 0.23 9.26 6.60
C ASP A 147 0.63 8.01 5.81
N LEU A 148 0.16 7.92 4.57
CA LEU A 148 0.47 6.84 3.65
C LEU A 148 0.85 7.42 2.30
N ARG A 149 2.06 7.11 1.82
CA ARG A 149 2.59 7.65 0.57
C ARG A 149 3.08 6.57 -0.38
N PHE A 150 2.85 6.79 -1.67
CA PHE A 150 3.23 5.91 -2.76
C PHE A 150 4.25 6.59 -3.66
N LEU A 151 5.26 5.84 -4.07
CA LEU A 151 6.25 6.26 -5.05
C LEU A 151 6.41 5.18 -6.10
N PHE A 152 6.17 5.54 -7.36
CA PHE A 152 6.50 4.70 -8.49
C PHE A 152 7.83 5.14 -9.09
N SER A 153 8.68 4.18 -9.44
CA SER A 153 9.93 4.41 -10.15
C SER A 153 10.12 3.36 -11.25
N PRO A 154 10.51 3.75 -12.48
CA PRO A 154 10.79 2.79 -13.55
C PRO A 154 12.04 1.93 -13.27
N VAL A 155 12.97 2.45 -12.46
CA VAL A 155 14.21 1.79 -12.04
C VAL A 155 14.23 1.64 -10.52
N PRO A 156 14.89 0.62 -9.96
CA PRO A 156 14.87 0.44 -8.52
C PRO A 156 15.71 1.53 -7.84
N LEU A 157 15.21 2.00 -6.70
CA LEU A 157 15.86 3.01 -5.90
C LEU A 157 16.99 2.39 -5.06
N THR A 158 18.13 3.07 -5.04
CA THR A 158 19.24 2.75 -4.13
C THR A 158 18.84 3.05 -2.68
N SER A 159 19.50 2.38 -1.73
CA SER A 159 19.29 2.59 -0.29
C SER A 159 19.41 4.07 0.11
N ALA A 160 20.46 4.74 -0.37
CA ALA A 160 20.69 6.16 -0.12
C ALA A 160 19.55 7.07 -0.60
N VAL A 161 18.94 6.77 -1.75
CA VAL A 161 17.78 7.54 -2.25
C VAL A 161 16.54 7.24 -1.43
N ARG A 162 16.31 5.98 -1.06
CA ARG A 162 15.19 5.60 -0.18
C ARG A 162 15.26 6.27 1.19
N ASP A 163 16.46 6.41 1.75
CA ASP A 163 16.65 7.11 3.02
C ASP A 163 16.34 8.61 2.92
N LYS A 164 16.58 9.25 1.77
CA LYS A 164 16.16 10.65 1.56
C LYS A 164 14.65 10.79 1.65
N TYR A 165 13.88 9.92 1.00
CA TYR A 165 12.40 9.92 1.13
C TYR A 165 11.95 9.64 2.57
N ARG A 166 12.65 8.79 3.33
CA ARG A 166 12.31 8.51 4.72
C ARG A 166 12.58 9.70 5.65
N THR A 167 13.67 10.42 5.43
CA THR A 167 14.18 11.44 6.37
C THR A 167 13.79 12.87 5.98
N GLN A 168 13.80 13.20 4.70
CA GLN A 168 13.60 14.57 4.20
C GLN A 168 12.16 14.84 3.77
N GLU A 169 11.54 15.87 4.36
CA GLU A 169 10.15 16.24 4.03
C GLU A 169 9.98 16.66 2.57
N SER A 170 10.95 17.38 2.00
CA SER A 170 10.93 17.81 0.60
C SER A 170 10.76 16.64 -0.38
N HIS A 171 11.42 15.52 -0.11
CA HIS A 171 11.29 14.31 -0.93
C HIS A 171 9.96 13.60 -0.67
N ARG A 172 9.46 13.58 0.58
CA ARG A 172 8.13 13.01 0.85
C ARG A 172 7.02 13.73 0.11
N GLN A 173 7.11 15.05 -0.01
CA GLN A 173 6.09 15.87 -0.68
C GLN A 173 5.98 15.62 -2.18
N THR A 174 6.98 14.99 -2.82
CA THR A 174 6.87 14.56 -4.21
C THR A 174 6.16 13.21 -4.38
N MET A 175 5.94 12.48 -3.29
CA MET A 175 5.22 11.20 -3.31
C MET A 175 3.70 11.40 -3.31
N ARG A 176 2.97 10.41 -3.82
CA ARG A 176 1.51 10.43 -3.79
C ARG A 176 0.99 10.07 -2.40
N SER A 177 0.45 11.04 -1.67
CA SER A 177 -0.25 10.79 -0.40
C SER A 177 -1.67 10.27 -0.64
N VAL A 178 -2.13 9.38 0.24
CA VAL A 178 -3.51 8.89 0.34
C VAL A 178 -4.07 9.44 1.64
N ASN A 179 -4.72 10.60 1.54
CA ASN A 179 -5.49 11.25 2.60
C ASN A 179 -6.97 11.24 2.23
#